data_AF-A0A833HIJ6-F1
#
_entry.id   AF-A0A833HIJ6-F1
#
_cell.length_a   1.000
_cell.length_b   1.000
_cell.length_c   1.000
_cell.angle_alpha   90.00
_cell.angle_beta   90.00
_cell.angle_gamma   90.00
#
_symmetry.space_group_name_H-M   'P 1'
#
loop_
_entity.id
_entity.type
_entity.pdbx_description
1 polymer ?
#
loop_
_entity_poly.entity_id
_entity_poly.type
_entity_poly.pdbx_seq_one_letter_code
_entity_poly.pdbx_strand_id
1 'polypeptide(L)'
;ALAAGDFDGDGRADLAVGHPGEDPMGIINAGAAALLLGGPGAGLGARTGVLAAGMFGVPGELQQHSDCARSLAAGDFDGDGYSDLAVGVPRYDSPSLANVGYEVVLYGSLFSDGFEAMSAARWSSAVP
;
A
#
# COMPACT_ATOMS: atom_id res chain seq x y z
N ALA A 1 7.25 1.25 8.13
CA ALA A 1 6.27 0.58 9.01
C ALA A 1 6.09 -0.87 8.56
N LEU A 2 5.36 -1.69 9.31
CA LEU A 2 4.94 -3.02 8.87
C LEU A 2 3.48 -3.29 9.25
N ALA A 3 2.79 -4.11 8.46
CA ALA A 3 1.44 -4.62 8.73
C ALA A 3 1.33 -6.07 8.23
N ALA A 4 0.52 -6.89 8.90
CA ALA A 4 0.30 -8.28 8.53
C ALA A 4 -1.20 -8.56 8.40
N GLY A 5 -1.57 -9.38 7.42
CA GLY A 5 -2.94 -9.75 7.06
C GLY A 5 -2.91 -10.90 6.06
N ASP A 6 -4.05 -11.49 5.76
CA ASP A 6 -4.21 -12.46 4.66
C ASP A 6 -4.70 -11.66 3.44
N PHE A 7 -3.76 -11.05 2.70
CA PHE A 7 -4.11 -10.12 1.63
C PHE A 7 -4.53 -10.89 0.37
N ASP A 8 -3.99 -12.10 0.11
CA ASP A 8 -4.36 -12.90 -1.06
C ASP A 8 -5.48 -13.94 -0.81
N GLY A 9 -5.94 -14.08 0.44
CA GLY A 9 -7.06 -14.92 0.83
C GLY A 9 -6.73 -16.42 0.87
N ASP A 10 -5.44 -16.77 0.93
CA ASP A 10 -4.98 -18.15 0.92
C ASP A 10 -5.04 -18.85 2.31
N GLY A 11 -5.48 -18.11 3.33
CA GLY A 11 -5.59 -18.56 4.72
C GLY A 11 -4.30 -18.41 5.52
N ARG A 12 -3.26 -17.74 4.99
CA ARG A 12 -1.99 -17.50 5.66
C ARG A 12 -1.72 -16.01 5.81
N ALA A 13 -0.89 -15.69 6.80
CA ALA A 13 -0.46 -14.31 7.01
C ALA A 13 0.64 -13.93 6.02
N ASP A 14 0.43 -12.80 5.37
CA ASP A 14 1.34 -12.05 4.52
C ASP A 14 1.92 -10.86 5.28
N LEU A 15 2.93 -10.20 4.70
CA LEU A 15 3.62 -9.06 5.31
C LEU A 15 3.76 -7.88 4.34
N ALA A 16 3.21 -6.74 4.72
CA ALA A 16 3.47 -5.45 4.08
C ALA A 16 4.60 -4.71 4.82
N VAL A 17 5.59 -4.20 4.08
CA VAL A 17 6.76 -3.47 4.60
C VAL A 17 6.90 -2.12 3.90
N GLY A 18 6.77 -1.04 4.66
CA GLY A 18 6.89 0.33 4.14
C GLY A 18 8.35 0.80 4.09
N HIS A 19 8.72 1.37 2.95
CA HIS A 19 10.03 1.95 2.60
C HIS A 19 9.86 3.44 2.26
N PRO A 20 9.61 4.33 3.24
CA PRO A 20 9.29 5.74 2.95
C PRO A 20 10.44 6.54 2.32
N GLY A 21 11.68 6.07 2.41
CA GLY A 21 12.84 6.70 1.77
C GLY A 21 13.20 6.13 0.39
N GLU A 22 12.35 5.28 -0.18
CA GLU A 22 12.56 4.75 -1.53
C GLU A 22 12.37 5.88 -2.58
N ASP A 23 13.13 5.79 -3.67
CA ASP A 23 13.11 6.75 -4.78
C ASP A 23 12.48 6.14 -6.05
N PRO A 24 11.20 5.72 -6.02
CA PRO A 24 10.56 5.08 -7.17
C PRO A 24 10.58 6.01 -8.39
N MET A 25 10.99 5.46 -9.53
CA MET A 25 11.13 6.21 -10.79
C MET A 25 12.00 7.48 -10.67
N GLY A 26 12.93 7.51 -9.71
CA GLY A 26 13.83 8.63 -9.46
C GLY A 26 13.20 9.79 -8.67
N ILE A 27 11.99 9.63 -8.14
CA ILE A 27 11.34 10.66 -7.31
C ILE A 27 11.82 10.52 -5.86
N ILE A 28 12.65 11.48 -5.46
CA ILE A 28 13.35 11.49 -4.17
C ILE A 28 12.36 11.37 -2.99
N ASN A 29 12.56 10.36 -2.14
CA ASN A 29 11.78 10.06 -0.94
C ASN A 29 10.26 10.06 -1.19
N ALA A 30 9.82 9.59 -2.36
CA ALA A 30 8.39 9.39 -2.61
C ALA A 30 7.86 8.19 -1.80
N GLY A 31 8.73 7.24 -1.46
CA GLY A 31 8.39 6.05 -0.67
C GLY A 31 7.80 4.92 -1.50
N ALA A 32 7.71 3.72 -0.90
CA ALA A 32 7.11 2.52 -1.50
C ALA A 32 6.71 1.52 -0.40
N ALA A 33 5.98 0.47 -0.73
CA ALA A 33 5.86 -0.70 0.15
C ALA A 33 6.17 -2.00 -0.59
N ALA A 34 6.67 -3.00 0.11
CA ALA A 34 6.76 -4.37 -0.40
C ALA A 34 5.65 -5.20 0.23
N LEU A 35 5.06 -6.10 -0.55
CA LEU A 35 4.13 -7.12 -0.07
C LEU A 35 4.79 -8.49 -0.25
N LEU A 36 4.94 -9.22 0.84
CA LEU A 36 5.51 -10.55 0.90
C LEU A 36 4.39 -11.53 1.23
N LEU A 37 4.02 -12.35 0.26
CA LEU A 37 2.97 -13.34 0.44
C LEU A 37 3.53 -14.56 1.19
N GLY A 38 2.75 -15.02 2.17
CA GLY A 38 2.96 -16.26 2.88
C GLY A 38 2.69 -17.44 1.96
N GLY A 39 3.30 -18.58 2.25
CA GLY A 39 2.98 -19.79 1.51
C GLY A 39 3.25 -21.06 2.29
N PRO A 40 2.66 -22.18 1.85
CA PRO A 40 2.75 -23.45 2.54
C PRO A 40 4.20 -23.94 2.53
N GLY A 41 4.78 -24.12 3.72
CA GLY A 41 6.15 -24.62 3.90
C GLY A 41 7.28 -23.69 3.48
N ALA A 42 6.98 -22.52 2.87
CA ALA A 42 7.96 -21.54 2.41
C ALA A 42 8.13 -20.34 3.36
N GLY A 43 7.17 -20.10 4.26
CA GLY A 43 7.15 -18.89 5.08
C GLY A 43 6.85 -17.65 4.22
N LEU A 44 7.42 -16.51 4.58
CA LEU A 44 7.29 -15.27 3.79
C LEU A 44 8.18 -15.36 2.55
N GLY A 45 7.61 -15.12 1.37
CA GLY A 45 8.35 -15.12 0.10
C GLY A 45 7.96 -16.25 -0.86
N ALA A 46 6.82 -16.91 -0.63
CA ALA A 46 6.23 -17.80 -1.63
C ALA A 46 5.92 -17.04 -2.93
N ARG A 47 5.56 -15.75 -2.80
CA ARG A 47 5.52 -14.72 -3.85
C ARG A 47 5.90 -13.36 -3.25
N THR A 48 6.68 -12.56 -3.98
CA THR A 48 7.06 -11.20 -3.55
C THR A 48 6.68 -10.20 -4.63
N GLY A 49 5.86 -9.21 -4.28
CA GLY A 49 5.50 -8.09 -5.13
C GLY A 49 5.97 -6.78 -4.52
N VAL A 50 6.57 -5.91 -5.33
CA VAL A 50 6.85 -4.52 -4.91
C VAL A 50 5.62 -3.69 -5.27
N LEU A 51 4.97 -3.13 -4.25
CA LEU A 51 3.98 -2.08 -4.43
C LEU A 51 4.75 -0.76 -4.45
N ALA A 52 5.18 -0.32 -5.63
CA ALA A 52 5.77 1.02 -5.76
C ALA A 52 4.70 2.08 -5.47
N ALA A 53 5.07 3.25 -4.91
CA ALA A 53 4.10 4.31 -4.54
C ALA A 53 3.11 4.69 -5.68
N GLY A 54 3.49 4.48 -6.95
CA GLY A 54 2.62 4.74 -8.11
C GLY A 54 1.51 3.70 -8.33
N MET A 55 1.62 2.52 -7.73
CA MET A 55 0.62 1.44 -7.80
C MET A 55 -0.48 1.59 -6.76
N PHE A 56 -0.31 2.48 -5.77
CA PHE A 56 -1.29 2.67 -4.71
C PHE A 56 -2.48 3.55 -5.12
N GLY A 57 -2.55 4.04 -6.36
CA GLY A 57 -3.67 4.87 -6.81
C GLY A 57 -3.76 6.25 -6.13
N VAL A 58 -2.67 6.71 -5.49
CA VAL A 58 -2.54 8.08 -4.95
C VAL A 58 -2.86 9.08 -6.07
N PRO A 59 -3.81 10.01 -5.89
CA PRO A 59 -4.14 11.00 -6.90
C PRO A 59 -2.96 11.95 -7.15
N GLY A 60 -2.72 12.30 -8.41
CA GLY A 60 -1.55 13.10 -8.77
C GLY A 60 -0.28 12.26 -8.85
N GLU A 61 0.73 12.78 -9.53
CA GLU A 61 2.00 12.07 -9.67
C GLU A 61 2.67 11.87 -8.30
N LEU A 62 3.58 10.90 -8.24
CA LEU A 62 4.48 10.72 -7.11
C LEU A 62 5.12 12.05 -6.72
N GLN A 63 4.95 12.45 -5.48
CA GLN A 63 5.51 13.70 -4.97
C GLN A 63 6.81 13.43 -4.22
N GLN A 64 7.80 14.27 -4.49
CA GLN A 64 9.06 14.24 -3.74
C GLN A 64 8.78 14.45 -2.26
N HIS A 65 9.49 13.70 -1.41
CA HIS A 65 9.40 13.79 0.04
C HIS A 65 8.03 13.50 0.65
N SER A 66 7.13 12.85 -0.10
CA SER A 66 5.80 12.48 0.39
C SER A 66 5.83 11.38 1.46
N ASP A 67 6.97 10.67 1.60
CA ASP A 67 7.19 9.60 2.57
C ASP A 67 6.07 8.53 2.52
N CYS A 68 5.63 8.12 1.32
CA CYS A 68 4.57 7.10 1.16
C CYS A 68 4.92 5.82 1.93
N ALA A 69 3.89 5.14 2.47
CA ALA A 69 4.03 3.97 3.32
C ALA A 69 4.85 4.21 4.61
N ARG A 70 4.89 5.46 5.10
CA ARG A 70 5.45 5.78 6.42
C ARG A 70 4.70 5.06 7.53
N SER A 71 3.38 4.91 7.40
CA SER A 71 2.49 4.15 8.29
C SER A 71 1.66 3.15 7.49
N LEU A 72 1.39 2.00 8.09
CA LEU A 72 0.61 0.92 7.50
C LEU A 72 -0.35 0.36 8.57
N ALA A 73 -1.56 -0.03 8.15
CA ALA A 73 -2.50 -0.81 8.94
C ALA A 73 -3.20 -1.84 8.05
N ALA A 74 -3.59 -2.97 8.62
CA ALA A 74 -4.27 -4.04 7.89
C ALA A 74 -5.55 -4.48 8.59
N GLY A 75 -6.54 -4.87 7.80
CA GLY A 75 -7.83 -5.39 8.24
C GLY A 75 -8.78 -5.53 7.06
N ASP A 76 -9.79 -6.38 7.19
CA ASP A 76 -10.89 -6.49 6.22
C ASP A 76 -11.82 -5.28 6.40
N PHE A 77 -11.58 -4.20 5.63
CA PHE A 77 -12.28 -2.93 5.77
C PHE A 77 -13.56 -2.87 4.93
N ASP A 78 -13.67 -3.67 3.88
CA ASP A 78 -14.85 -3.74 3.01
C ASP A 78 -15.74 -4.98 3.23
N GLY A 79 -15.27 -5.96 4.01
CA GLY A 79 -16.01 -7.15 4.41
C GLY A 79 -16.00 -8.26 3.36
N ASP A 80 -15.05 -8.27 2.42
CA ASP A 80 -14.98 -9.25 1.34
C ASP A 80 -14.27 -10.57 1.72
N GLY A 81 -13.71 -10.62 2.92
CA GLY A 81 -13.00 -11.77 3.46
C GLY A 81 -11.50 -11.80 3.15
N TYR A 82 -10.97 -10.79 2.47
CA TYR A 82 -9.53 -10.55 2.31
C TYR A 82 -9.09 -9.44 3.28
N SER A 83 -7.84 -9.49 3.74
CA SER A 83 -7.30 -8.34 4.49
C SER A 83 -6.97 -7.22 3.52
N ASP A 84 -7.34 -5.98 3.87
CA ASP A 84 -6.98 -4.77 3.12
C ASP A 84 -5.80 -4.06 3.77
N LEU A 85 -5.10 -3.22 3.00
CA LEU A 85 -3.95 -2.44 3.46
C LEU A 85 -4.23 -0.93 3.40
N ALA A 86 -4.32 -0.27 4.56
CA ALA A 86 -4.30 1.19 4.66
C ALA A 86 -2.85 1.70 4.67
N VAL A 87 -2.56 2.70 3.84
CA VAL A 87 -1.23 3.27 3.60
C VAL A 87 -1.26 4.77 3.81
N GLY A 88 -0.44 5.26 4.75
CA GLY A 88 -0.31 6.68 5.03
C GLY A 88 0.79 7.36 4.23
N VAL A 89 0.50 8.57 3.75
CA VAL A 89 1.39 9.47 2.99
C VAL A 89 1.40 10.82 3.70
N PRO A 90 2.16 10.98 4.80
CA PRO A 90 1.99 12.10 5.73
C PRO A 90 2.40 13.46 5.17
N ARG A 91 3.19 13.48 4.09
CA ARG A 91 3.70 14.71 3.46
C ARG A 91 3.16 14.92 2.05
N TYR A 92 1.98 14.38 1.78
CA TYR A 92 1.28 14.65 0.53
C TYR A 92 0.84 16.13 0.48
N ASP A 93 1.11 16.78 -0.64
CA ASP A 93 0.66 18.13 -0.98
C ASP A 93 -0.63 18.05 -1.81
N SER A 94 -1.60 18.88 -1.46
CA SER A 94 -2.77 19.15 -2.30
C SER A 94 -2.49 20.35 -3.23
N PRO A 95 -3.35 20.65 -4.22
CA PRO A 95 -3.15 21.79 -5.12
C PRO A 95 -3.01 23.15 -4.42
N SER A 96 -3.51 23.30 -3.19
CA SER A 96 -3.54 24.58 -2.46
C SER A 96 -2.79 24.58 -1.13
N LEU A 97 -2.38 23.42 -0.60
CA LEU A 97 -1.79 23.28 0.72
C LEU A 97 -0.71 22.19 0.75
N ALA A 98 0.42 22.49 1.40
CA ALA A 98 1.53 21.56 1.57
C ALA A 98 1.36 20.67 2.82
N ASN A 99 1.85 19.43 2.75
CA ASN A 99 1.88 18.44 3.82
C ASN A 99 0.51 18.22 4.49
N VAL A 100 -0.56 18.19 3.71
CA VAL A 100 -1.92 17.90 4.21
C VAL A 100 -2.07 16.43 4.61
N GLY A 101 -1.19 15.57 4.10
CA GLY A 101 -1.28 14.14 4.28
C GLY A 101 -2.32 13.51 3.36
N TYR A 102 -2.16 12.22 3.11
CA TYR A 102 -3.09 11.41 2.36
C TYR A 102 -3.10 9.99 2.91
N GLU A 103 -4.22 9.29 2.70
CA GLU A 103 -4.38 7.88 3.04
C GLU A 103 -4.95 7.17 1.82
N VAL A 104 -4.53 5.93 1.61
CA VAL A 104 -5.10 5.08 0.58
C VAL A 104 -5.28 3.66 1.10
N VAL A 105 -6.37 3.00 0.70
CA VAL A 105 -6.68 1.63 1.08
C VAL A 105 -6.55 0.76 -0.17
N LEU A 106 -5.72 -0.27 -0.10
CA LEU A 106 -5.63 -1.30 -1.12
C LEU A 106 -6.47 -2.49 -0.69
N TYR A 107 -7.47 -2.85 -1.46
CA TYR A 107 -8.30 -4.00 -1.15
C TYR A 107 -7.55 -5.31 -1.38
N GLY A 108 -7.71 -6.25 -0.46
CA GLY A 108 -7.01 -7.54 -0.47
C GLY A 108 -7.33 -8.37 -1.71
N SER A 109 -8.59 -8.36 -2.14
CA SER A 109 -9.04 -9.12 -3.32
C SER A 109 -8.23 -8.85 -4.60
N LEU A 110 -7.48 -7.73 -4.68
CA LEU A 110 -6.51 -7.42 -5.73
C LEU A 110 -5.29 -8.36 -5.81
N PHE A 111 -4.98 -9.06 -4.73
CA PHE A 111 -3.81 -9.92 -4.62
C PHE A 111 -4.15 -11.40 -4.82
N SER A 112 -5.45 -11.73 -4.88
CA SER A 112 -5.98 -13.09 -4.99
C SER A 112 -5.55 -13.86 -6.26
N ASP A 113 -5.19 -13.14 -7.34
CA ASP A 113 -4.71 -13.74 -8.60
C ASP A 113 -3.17 -13.71 -8.74
N GLY A 114 -2.45 -13.24 -7.73
CA GLY A 114 -0.99 -13.21 -7.74
C GLY A 114 -0.39 -12.02 -8.49
N PHE A 115 -0.99 -10.82 -8.34
CA PHE A 115 -0.48 -9.49 -8.75
C PHE A 115 -0.83 -9.01 -10.18
N GLU A 116 -1.96 -9.44 -10.76
CA GLU A 116 -2.29 -9.14 -12.16
C GLU A 116 -3.43 -8.12 -12.39
N ALA A 117 -3.74 -7.16 -11.49
CA ALA A 117 -4.33 -5.85 -11.91
C ALA A 117 -4.59 -4.83 -10.77
N MET A 118 -3.94 -3.67 -10.89
CA MET A 118 -4.49 -2.30 -11.04
C MET A 118 -5.90 -1.91 -10.49
N SER A 119 -6.41 -2.44 -9.38
CA SER A 119 -7.66 -1.91 -8.78
C SER A 119 -7.52 -1.36 -7.36
N ALA A 120 -6.58 -0.43 -7.14
CA ALA A 120 -6.57 0.37 -5.90
C ALA A 120 -7.88 1.18 -5.77
N ALA A 121 -8.65 0.93 -4.70
CA ALA A 121 -9.81 1.75 -4.38
C ALA A 121 -9.41 2.95 -3.52
N ARG A 122 -10.15 4.05 -3.64
CA ARG A 122 -9.81 5.32 -3.00
C ARG A 122 -10.67 5.55 -1.77
N TRP A 123 -10.03 5.80 -0.64
CA TRP A 123 -10.66 6.48 0.50
C TRP A 123 -9.77 7.65 0.92
N SER A 124 -10.30 8.88 0.90
CA SER A 124 -9.58 10.05 1.41
C SER A 124 -10.47 10.83 2.36
N SER A 125 -9.94 11.16 3.53
CA SER A 125 -10.62 11.97 4.56
C SER A 125 -10.62 13.49 4.28
N ALA A 126 -10.21 13.91 3.07
CA ALA A 126 -10.37 15.29 2.63
C ALA A 126 -11.88 15.59 2.52
N VAL A 127 -12.38 16.36 3.49
CA VAL A 127 -13.75 16.87 3.54
C VAL A 127 -14.06 17.60 2.21
N PRO A 128 -15.23 17.37 1.58
CA PRO A 128 -15.62 18.00 0.32
C PRO A 128 -15.63 19.53 0.36
#